data_AF-A0A2E9Z649-F1
#
_entry.id   AF-A0A2E9Z649-F1
#
_cell.length_a   1.000
_cell.length_b   1.000
_cell.length_c   1.000
_cell.angle_alpha   90.00
_cell.angle_beta   90.00
_cell.angle_gamma   90.00
#
_symmetry.space_group_name_H-M   'P 1'
#
loop_
_entity.id
_entity.type
_entity.pdbx_description
1 polymer ?
#
loop_
_entity_poly.entity_id
_entity_poly.type
_entity_poly.pdbx_seq_one_letter_code
_entity_poly.pdbx_strand_id
1 'polypeptide(L)'
;MTEQRFVDNGDGTVTDSWTKLMWMQEDSFLKLKKFLTYPHAKRFLDKFNTESFAGHNDWRFPHKREAHSLLDKTTSIKDKYDIDIYIDPVFTIGCGYDTWTCHTRGKITAYAYSFSSGRGGHKEVDDTLNTSVRFVRGEFDNTRLKITAVPQVKDMITQGGGWR
;
A
#
# COMPACT_ATOMS: atom_id res chain seq x y z
N MET A 1 -27.66 8.49 6.43
CA MET A 1 -26.63 7.53 6.91
C MET A 1 -25.44 7.69 5.99
N THR A 2 -24.28 8.04 6.53
CA THR A 2 -23.03 8.09 5.76
C THR A 2 -22.66 6.66 5.35
N GLU A 3 -22.56 6.40 4.05
CA GLU A 3 -22.13 5.09 3.54
C GLU A 3 -20.70 4.83 4.02
N GLN A 4 -20.49 3.72 4.73
CA GLN A 4 -19.17 3.32 5.18
C GLN A 4 -18.34 2.88 3.97
N ARG A 5 -17.26 3.60 3.69
CA ARG A 5 -16.39 3.32 2.54
C ARG A 5 -15.60 2.03 2.74
N PHE A 6 -14.94 1.90 3.89
CA PHE A 6 -14.12 0.74 4.19
C PHE A 6 -14.81 -0.19 5.18
N VAL A 7 -14.98 -1.44 4.78
CA VAL A 7 -15.68 -2.48 5.55
C VAL A 7 -14.68 -3.57 5.90
N ASP A 8 -14.49 -3.83 7.20
CA ASP A 8 -13.73 -4.98 7.68
C ASP A 8 -14.55 -6.27 7.45
N ASN A 9 -13.94 -7.25 6.78
CA ASN A 9 -14.58 -8.52 6.49
C ASN A 9 -14.40 -9.55 7.63
N GLY A 10 -13.58 -9.25 8.65
CA GLY A 10 -13.32 -10.12 9.80
C GLY A 10 -12.37 -11.29 9.53
N ASP A 11 -11.81 -11.36 8.32
CA ASP A 11 -10.86 -12.39 7.87
C ASP A 11 -9.44 -11.83 7.63
N GLY A 12 -9.20 -10.59 8.06
CA GLY A 12 -7.96 -9.85 7.82
C GLY A 12 -7.93 -9.11 6.48
N THR A 13 -9.08 -8.93 5.82
CA THR A 13 -9.26 -8.11 4.63
C THR A 13 -10.25 -6.96 4.84
N VAL A 14 -10.09 -5.91 4.05
CA VAL A 14 -10.93 -4.72 4.05
C VAL A 14 -11.46 -4.47 2.65
N THR A 15 -12.79 -4.36 2.53
CA THR A 15 -13.45 -4.00 1.27
C THR A 15 -13.59 -2.48 1.16
N ASP A 16 -13.09 -1.89 0.08
CA ASP A 16 -13.35 -0.48 -0.29
C ASP A 16 -14.56 -0.41 -1.23
N SER A 17 -15.71 -0.03 -0.69
CA SER A 17 -16.99 0.01 -1.41
C SER A 17 -17.02 1.02 -2.56
N TRP A 18 -16.12 2.02 -2.54
CA TRP A 18 -16.01 3.04 -3.57
C TRP A 18 -15.16 2.58 -4.73
N THR A 19 -14.08 1.82 -4.46
CA THR A 19 -13.15 1.36 -5.49
C THR A 19 -13.36 -0.07 -5.95
N LYS A 20 -14.23 -0.80 -5.25
CA LYS A 20 -14.47 -2.26 -5.43
C LYS A 20 -13.22 -3.12 -5.20
N LEU A 21 -12.16 -2.51 -4.67
CA LEU A 21 -10.94 -3.22 -4.29
C LEU A 21 -11.10 -3.85 -2.91
N MET A 22 -10.40 -4.95 -2.73
CA MET A 22 -10.21 -5.56 -1.42
C MET A 22 -8.73 -5.51 -1.07
N TRP A 23 -8.46 -5.05 0.14
CA TRP A 23 -7.12 -4.79 0.67
C TRP A 23 -6.81 -5.74 1.81
N MET A 24 -5.54 -6.07 2.00
CA MET A 24 -5.11 -6.63 3.28
C MET A 24 -5.31 -5.60 4.40
N GLN A 25 -5.83 -6.03 5.55
CA GLN A 25 -5.99 -5.18 6.74
C GLN A 25 -4.66 -4.90 7.44
N GLU A 26 -3.80 -5.92 7.52
CA GLU A 26 -2.41 -5.83 7.95
C GLU A 26 -1.50 -5.77 6.72
N ASP A 27 -0.47 -4.92 6.73
CA ASP A 27 0.52 -4.91 5.66
C ASP A 27 1.60 -6.01 5.87
N SER A 28 2.53 -6.12 4.93
CA SER A 28 3.62 -7.09 5.02
C SER A 28 4.51 -6.88 6.25
N PHE A 29 4.66 -5.64 6.73
CA PHE A 29 5.45 -5.35 7.92
C PHE A 29 4.76 -5.91 9.17
N LEU A 30 3.46 -5.72 9.34
CA LEU A 30 2.74 -6.28 10.48
C LEU A 30 2.73 -7.81 10.47
N LYS A 31 2.62 -8.43 9.29
CA LYS A 31 2.67 -9.89 9.13
C LYS A 31 4.04 -10.50 9.43
N LEU A 32 5.12 -9.86 8.97
CA LEU A 32 6.47 -10.44 9.03
C LEU A 32 7.40 -9.81 10.07
N LYS A 33 6.95 -8.71 10.70
CA LYS A 33 7.73 -7.85 11.61
C LYS A 33 9.08 -7.38 11.02
N LYS A 34 9.14 -7.24 9.69
CA LYS A 34 10.30 -6.76 8.94
C LYS A 34 9.88 -6.04 7.67
N PHE A 35 10.67 -5.05 7.25
CA PHE A 35 10.54 -4.43 5.93
C PHE A 35 11.04 -5.37 4.84
N LEU A 36 10.51 -5.21 3.63
CA LEU A 36 10.82 -6.08 2.50
C LEU A 36 11.46 -5.26 1.38
N THR A 37 12.54 -5.79 0.81
CA THR A 37 12.97 -5.39 -0.52
C THR A 37 11.91 -5.79 -1.54
N TYR A 38 11.90 -5.17 -2.71
CA TYR A 38 10.89 -5.47 -3.73
C TYR A 38 10.92 -6.95 -4.20
N PRO A 39 12.10 -7.61 -4.38
CA PRO A 39 12.17 -9.04 -4.63
C PRO A 39 11.62 -9.91 -3.49
N HIS A 40 11.85 -9.52 -2.23
CA HIS A 40 11.26 -10.23 -1.09
C HIS A 40 9.74 -10.07 -1.04
N ALA A 41 9.23 -8.87 -1.34
CA ALA A 41 7.79 -8.62 -1.45
C ALA A 41 7.15 -9.48 -2.55
N LYS A 42 7.82 -9.67 -3.70
CA LYS A 42 7.34 -10.59 -4.75
C LYS A 42 7.24 -12.04 -4.27
N ARG A 43 8.29 -12.55 -3.60
CA ARG A 43 8.24 -13.90 -3.02
C ARG A 43 7.16 -14.04 -1.95
N PHE A 44 6.93 -12.98 -1.17
CA PHE A 44 5.86 -12.94 -0.20
C PHE A 44 4.49 -13.01 -0.88
N LEU A 45 4.29 -12.29 -1.99
CA LEU A 45 3.07 -12.38 -2.80
C LEU A 45 2.80 -13.78 -3.32
N ASP A 46 3.81 -14.43 -3.91
CA ASP A 46 3.68 -15.78 -4.46
C ASP A 46 3.26 -16.78 -3.38
N LYS A 47 3.86 -16.66 -2.19
CA LYS A 47 3.48 -17.45 -1.01
C LYS A 47 2.03 -17.16 -0.59
N PHE A 48 1.66 -15.88 -0.51
CA PHE A 48 0.33 -15.44 -0.08
C PHE A 48 -0.79 -15.98 -0.98
N ASN A 49 -0.54 -15.98 -2.29
CA ASN A 49 -1.45 -16.55 -3.28
C ASN A 49 -1.49 -18.08 -3.24
N THR A 50 -0.35 -18.74 -3.01
CA THR A 50 -0.29 -20.19 -2.86
C THR A 50 -1.08 -20.66 -1.64
N GLU A 51 -0.98 -19.92 -0.53
CA GLU A 51 -1.71 -20.21 0.72
C GLU A 51 -3.19 -19.81 0.67
N SER A 52 -3.64 -19.17 -0.41
CA SER A 52 -5.01 -18.68 -0.58
C SER A 52 -5.49 -17.84 0.62
N PHE A 53 -4.70 -16.83 1.02
CA PHE A 53 -5.04 -15.97 2.14
C PHE A 53 -6.45 -15.38 2.00
N ALA A 54 -7.24 -15.48 3.07
CA ALA A 54 -8.66 -15.11 3.10
C ALA A 54 -9.50 -15.79 2.00
N GLY A 55 -9.10 -16.99 1.56
CA GLY A 55 -9.78 -17.73 0.48
C GLY A 55 -9.46 -17.21 -0.93
N HIS A 56 -8.44 -16.36 -1.09
CA HIS A 56 -8.11 -15.68 -2.35
C HIS A 56 -6.66 -15.91 -2.77
N ASN A 57 -6.46 -16.10 -4.08
CA ASN A 57 -5.16 -16.38 -4.70
C ASN A 57 -4.81 -15.42 -5.86
N ASP A 58 -5.57 -14.33 -5.98
CA ASP A 58 -5.45 -13.27 -6.99
C ASP A 58 -4.93 -11.95 -6.39
N TRP A 59 -4.20 -12.03 -5.27
CA TRP A 59 -3.55 -10.87 -4.67
C TRP A 59 -2.46 -10.34 -5.60
N ARG A 60 -2.30 -9.01 -5.61
CA ARG A 60 -1.29 -8.31 -6.39
C ARG A 60 -0.75 -7.08 -5.65
N PHE A 61 0.36 -6.55 -6.16
CA PHE A 61 0.81 -5.21 -5.79
C PHE A 61 -0.23 -4.16 -6.25
N PRO A 62 -0.42 -3.09 -5.47
CA PRO A 62 -1.27 -1.99 -5.90
C PRO A 62 -0.61 -1.17 -7.02
N HIS A 63 -1.44 -0.56 -7.86
CA HIS A 63 -1.04 0.52 -8.74
C HIS A 63 -0.93 1.84 -7.96
N LYS A 64 -0.19 2.82 -8.50
CA LYS A 64 -0.03 4.15 -7.89
C LYS A 64 -1.36 4.81 -7.52
N ARG A 65 -2.36 4.73 -8.41
CA ARG A 65 -3.69 5.33 -8.21
C ARG A 65 -4.47 4.62 -7.11
N GLU A 66 -4.33 3.31 -6.99
CA GLU A 66 -4.98 2.50 -5.96
C GLU A 66 -4.37 2.80 -4.60
N ALA A 67 -3.04 2.80 -4.49
CA ALA A 67 -2.35 3.22 -3.26
C ALA A 67 -2.75 4.65 -2.84
N HIS A 68 -2.82 5.57 -3.80
CA HIS A 68 -3.28 6.94 -3.54
C HIS A 68 -4.73 6.99 -3.07
N SER A 69 -5.62 6.10 -3.53
CA SER A 69 -7.02 6.10 -3.11
C SER A 69 -7.24 5.77 -1.63
N LEU A 70 -6.28 5.12 -0.97
CA LEU A 70 -6.33 4.88 0.48
C LEU A 70 -6.02 6.14 1.30
N LEU A 71 -5.39 7.14 0.70
CA LEU A 71 -5.03 8.39 1.39
C LEU A 71 -6.29 9.19 1.71
N ASP A 72 -6.51 9.46 2.99
CA ASP A 72 -7.57 10.35 3.48
C ASP A 72 -7.02 11.23 4.61
N LYS A 73 -6.83 12.53 4.31
CA LYS A 73 -6.27 13.50 5.26
C LYS A 73 -7.21 13.88 6.41
N THR A 74 -8.46 13.41 6.39
CA THR A 74 -9.42 13.67 7.48
C THR A 74 -9.27 12.68 8.63
N THR A 75 -8.51 11.61 8.43
CA THR A 75 -8.28 10.56 9.42
C THR A 75 -6.81 10.16 9.42
N SER A 76 -6.37 9.51 10.49
CA SER A 76 -4.99 9.04 10.60
C SER A 76 -4.85 7.87 11.57
N ILE A 77 -3.83 7.06 11.32
CA ILE A 77 -3.33 6.06 12.26
C ILE A 77 -1.83 6.26 12.47
N LYS A 78 -1.28 5.64 13.52
CA LYS A 78 0.16 5.63 13.80
C LYS A 78 0.85 4.49 13.05
N ASP A 79 1.96 4.80 12.38
CA ASP A 79 2.84 3.81 11.77
C ASP A 79 3.75 3.13 12.82
N LYS A 80 4.68 2.27 12.37
CA LYS A 80 5.65 1.60 13.24
C LYS A 80 6.56 2.56 14.05
N TYR A 81 6.74 3.79 13.60
CA TYR A 81 7.58 4.82 14.19
C TYR A 81 6.79 5.87 14.99
N ASP A 82 5.50 5.63 15.23
CA ASP A 82 4.59 6.56 15.90
C ASP A 82 4.35 7.87 15.13
N ILE A 83 4.52 7.82 13.82
CA ILE A 83 4.26 8.92 12.88
C ILE A 83 2.85 8.75 12.30
N ASP A 84 2.14 9.87 12.14
CA ASP A 84 0.82 9.87 11.52
C ASP A 84 0.89 9.53 10.03
N ILE A 85 0.07 8.57 9.62
CA ILE A 85 -0.23 8.25 8.24
C ILE A 85 -1.73 8.40 8.00
N TYR A 86 -2.09 8.94 6.84
CA TYR A 86 -3.45 9.40 6.57
C TYR A 86 -4.24 8.33 5.83
N ILE A 87 -4.59 7.25 6.52
CA ILE A 87 -5.44 6.16 6.03
C ILE A 87 -6.52 5.81 7.06
N ASP A 88 -7.57 5.13 6.61
CA ASP A 88 -8.72 4.78 7.46
C ASP A 88 -8.34 3.91 8.68
N PRO A 89 -8.90 4.16 9.89
CA PRO A 89 -8.59 3.39 11.11
C PRO A 89 -9.00 1.92 11.08
N VAL A 90 -9.76 1.48 10.07
CA VAL A 90 -9.99 0.06 9.80
C VAL A 90 -8.70 -0.72 9.55
N PHE A 91 -7.65 -0.03 9.09
CA PHE A 91 -6.33 -0.60 8.87
C PHE A 91 -5.54 -0.66 10.18
N THR A 92 -4.76 -1.73 10.35
CA THR A 92 -4.08 -1.99 11.61
C THR A 92 -2.96 -0.98 11.89
N ILE A 93 -2.95 -0.43 13.10
CA ILE A 93 -1.91 0.47 13.61
C ILE A 93 -0.54 -0.21 13.65
N GLY A 94 0.53 0.59 13.55
CA GLY A 94 1.91 0.09 13.56
C GLY A 94 2.36 -0.53 12.23
N CYS A 95 1.60 -0.33 11.15
CA CYS A 95 2.00 -0.73 9.81
C CYS A 95 3.16 0.13 9.27
N GLY A 96 3.69 -0.24 8.11
CA GLY A 96 4.61 0.60 7.36
C GLY A 96 3.95 1.92 6.93
N TYR A 97 4.75 2.97 6.79
CA TYR A 97 4.28 4.29 6.36
C TYR A 97 4.12 4.45 4.85
N ASP A 98 4.62 3.48 4.09
CA ASP A 98 4.55 3.44 2.64
C ASP A 98 4.14 2.05 2.13
N THR A 99 3.92 1.94 0.83
CA THR A 99 3.67 0.66 0.17
C THR A 99 4.41 0.58 -1.16
N TRP A 100 5.04 -0.56 -1.43
CA TRP A 100 5.45 -0.91 -2.79
C TRP A 100 4.25 -0.92 -3.73
N THR A 101 4.49 -0.51 -4.97
CA THR A 101 3.53 -0.59 -6.07
C THR A 101 4.09 -1.45 -7.20
N CYS A 102 3.23 -1.91 -8.10
CA CYS A 102 3.63 -2.71 -9.27
C CYS A 102 4.49 -1.95 -10.30
N HIS A 103 4.69 -0.64 -10.13
CA HIS A 103 5.37 0.19 -11.13
C HIS A 103 6.89 0.10 -10.96
N THR A 104 7.55 -0.62 -11.87
CA THR A 104 9.01 -0.75 -11.89
C THR A 104 9.64 0.01 -13.05
N ARG A 105 10.94 0.34 -12.92
CA ARG A 105 11.80 0.74 -14.04
C ARG A 105 12.83 -0.37 -14.25
N GLY A 106 12.52 -1.25 -15.19
CA GLY A 106 13.31 -2.45 -15.45
C GLY A 106 13.44 -3.33 -14.19
N LYS A 107 14.67 -3.75 -13.90
CA LYS A 107 15.03 -4.53 -12.71
C LYS A 107 15.70 -3.68 -11.62
N ILE A 108 15.75 -2.36 -11.79
CA ILE A 108 16.56 -1.46 -10.96
C ILE A 108 15.72 -0.84 -9.86
N THR A 109 14.60 -0.20 -10.21
CA THR A 109 13.76 0.48 -9.21
C THR A 109 12.31 0.05 -9.25
N ALA A 110 11.64 0.15 -8.11
CA ALA A 110 10.19 0.06 -7.95
C ALA A 110 9.66 1.32 -7.28
N TYR A 111 8.41 1.69 -7.58
CA TYR A 111 7.81 2.88 -6.97
C TYR A 111 7.17 2.53 -5.63
N ALA A 112 7.51 3.30 -4.60
CA ALA A 112 6.90 3.26 -3.28
C ALA A 112 6.03 4.50 -3.06
N TYR A 113 4.84 4.33 -2.48
CA TYR A 113 3.89 5.40 -2.18
C TYR A 113 3.77 5.59 -0.67
N SER A 114 4.00 6.81 -0.18
CA SER A 114 3.95 7.18 1.24
C SER A 114 2.57 7.72 1.63
N PHE A 115 2.00 7.13 2.68
CA PHE A 115 0.72 7.53 3.25
C PHE A 115 0.82 8.72 4.20
N SER A 116 2.02 9.06 4.68
CA SER A 116 2.26 10.29 5.45
C SER A 116 2.29 11.52 4.55
N SER A 117 2.94 11.44 3.39
CA SER A 117 3.12 12.61 2.50
C SER A 117 2.09 12.71 1.37
N GLY A 118 1.43 11.60 1.04
CA GLY A 118 0.60 11.47 -0.16
C GLY A 118 1.40 11.51 -1.47
N ARG A 119 2.73 11.32 -1.38
CA ARG A 119 3.68 11.34 -2.49
C ARG A 119 4.37 9.98 -2.59
N GLY A 120 5.17 9.78 -3.63
CA GLY A 120 6.00 8.60 -3.74
C GLY A 120 7.17 8.83 -4.70
N GLY A 121 8.03 7.83 -4.76
CA GLY A 121 9.26 7.87 -5.55
C GLY A 121 9.72 6.48 -5.95
N HIS A 122 10.61 6.44 -6.94
CA HIS A 122 11.31 5.21 -7.30
C HIS A 122 12.43 4.96 -6.29
N LYS A 123 12.45 3.78 -5.69
CA LYS A 123 13.50 3.26 -4.83
C LYS A 123 14.16 2.06 -5.50
N GLU A 124 15.44 1.81 -5.22
CA GLU A 124 16.13 0.60 -5.69
C GLU A 124 15.40 -0.65 -5.21
N VAL A 125 15.28 -1.66 -6.07
CA VAL A 125 14.52 -2.88 -5.74
C VAL A 125 15.15 -3.65 -4.58
N ASP A 126 16.47 -3.55 -4.43
CA ASP A 126 17.24 -4.20 -3.38
C ASP A 126 17.41 -3.31 -2.14
N ASP A 127 16.79 -2.13 -2.12
CA ASP A 127 16.79 -1.26 -0.95
C ASP A 127 16.12 -1.99 0.23
N THR A 128 16.91 -2.19 1.28
CA THR A 128 16.48 -2.84 2.52
C THR A 128 15.82 -1.86 3.47
N LEU A 129 15.89 -0.55 3.19
CA LEU A 129 15.31 0.47 4.03
C LEU A 129 13.78 0.54 3.85
N ASN A 130 13.10 0.19 4.94
CA ASN A 130 11.87 0.82 5.40
C ASN A 130 10.71 0.85 4.40
N THR A 131 10.51 -0.19 3.61
CA THR A 131 9.33 -0.29 2.73
C THR A 131 8.53 -1.57 3.00
N SER A 132 7.22 -1.44 3.11
CA SER A 132 6.29 -2.56 3.23
C SER A 132 5.43 -2.68 1.98
N VAL A 133 4.52 -3.66 1.94
CA VAL A 133 3.51 -3.75 0.90
C VAL A 133 2.17 -4.12 1.50
N ARG A 134 1.13 -3.42 1.06
CA ARG A 134 -0.26 -3.79 1.29
C ARG A 134 -0.83 -4.32 -0.01
N PHE A 135 -1.00 -5.64 -0.10
CA PHE A 135 -1.55 -6.22 -1.31
C PHE A 135 -3.03 -5.89 -1.46
N VAL A 136 -3.45 -5.92 -2.71
CA VAL A 136 -4.80 -5.60 -3.15
C VAL A 136 -5.25 -6.63 -4.16
N ARG A 137 -6.57 -6.79 -4.29
CA ARG A 137 -7.22 -7.61 -5.32
C ARG A 137 -8.48 -6.92 -5.84
N GLY A 138 -9.00 -7.44 -6.95
CA GLY A 138 -10.16 -6.90 -7.65
C GLY A 138 -9.82 -5.88 -8.74
N GLU A 139 -10.88 -5.42 -9.42
CA GLU A 139 -10.80 -4.41 -10.47
C GLU A 139 -11.03 -3.01 -9.89
N PHE A 140 -10.20 -2.05 -10.32
CA PHE A 140 -10.24 -0.70 -9.77
C PHE A 140 -11.34 0.13 -10.42
N ASP A 141 -12.43 0.34 -9.68
CA ASP A 141 -13.43 1.35 -9.98
C ASP A 141 -12.95 2.71 -9.40
N ASN A 142 -12.97 3.76 -10.20
CA ASN A 142 -12.65 5.11 -9.73
C ASN A 142 -13.76 6.12 -9.99
N THR A 143 -14.94 5.66 -10.41
CA THR A 143 -16.09 6.50 -10.76
C THR A 143 -16.55 7.37 -9.59
N ARG A 144 -16.39 6.86 -8.36
CA ARG A 144 -16.74 7.56 -7.12
C ARG A 144 -15.60 8.38 -6.52
N LEU A 145 -14.39 8.26 -7.08
CA LEU A 145 -13.22 8.98 -6.59
C LEU A 145 -12.98 10.25 -7.38
N LYS A 146 -12.92 11.39 -6.68
CA LYS A 146 -12.36 12.64 -7.23
C LYS A 146 -10.84 12.62 -7.14
N ILE A 147 -10.16 11.67 -7.83
CA ILE A 147 -8.70 11.71 -7.95
C ILE A 147 -8.35 12.81 -8.96
N THR A 148 -8.17 14.04 -8.47
CA THR A 148 -7.55 15.11 -9.25
C THR A 148 -6.08 14.77 -9.42
N ALA A 149 -5.74 14.13 -10.56
CA ALA A 149 -4.39 13.78 -11.01
C ALA A 149 -3.44 13.30 -9.88
N VAL A 150 -3.19 11.99 -9.80
CA VAL A 150 -2.00 11.51 -9.06
C VAL A 150 -0.81 12.34 -9.56
N PRO A 151 -0.10 13.08 -8.68
CA PRO A 151 0.94 13.99 -9.12
C PRO A 151 1.87 13.24 -10.06
N GLN A 152 1.95 13.68 -11.32
CA GLN A 152 2.99 13.22 -12.22
C GLN A 152 4.30 13.57 -11.52
N VAL A 153 5.03 12.54 -11.14
CA VAL A 153 6.22 12.62 -10.30
C VAL A 153 7.17 13.63 -10.95
N LYS A 154 7.60 14.66 -10.20
CA LYS A 154 8.91 15.25 -10.47
C LYS A 154 9.90 14.13 -10.22
N ASP A 155 10.51 13.60 -11.28
CA ASP A 155 11.52 12.54 -11.24
C ASP A 155 12.65 12.92 -10.28
N MET A 156 12.48 12.64 -8.99
CA MET A 156 13.53 12.70 -8.00
C MET A 156 13.92 11.26 -7.70
N ILE A 157 15.05 10.85 -8.27
CA ILE A 157 15.79 9.69 -7.79
C ILE A 157 16.41 10.13 -6.46
N THR A 158 15.78 9.78 -5.35
CA THR A 158 16.37 10.00 -4.03
C THR A 158 17.45 8.93 -3.83
N GLN A 159 18.70 9.26 -4.13
CA GLN A 159 19.84 8.49 -3.65
C GLN A 159 20.00 8.76 -2.14
N GLY A 160 19.83 7.73 -1.31
CA GLY A 160 20.44 7.66 0.03
C GLY A 160 19.97 8.65 1.11
N GLY A 161 18.88 9.40 0.90
CA GLY A 161 18.27 10.23 1.94
C GLY A 161 16.99 9.58 2.44
N GLY A 162 16.97 9.14 3.71
CA GLY A 162 15.77 8.60 4.33
C GLY A 162 14.59 9.56 4.13
N TRP A 163 13.48 9.02 3.62
CA TRP A 163 12.20 9.69 3.59
C TRP A 163 11.77 9.94 5.04
N ARG A 164 12.13 11.11 5.57
CA ARG A 164 11.69 11.62 6.87
C ARG A 164 10.89 12.88 6.65
#